data_AF-A0A267T2J0-F1
#
_entry.id   AF-A0A267T2J0-F1
#
_cell.length_a   1.000
_cell.length_b   1.000
_cell.length_c   1.000
_cell.angle_alpha   90.00
_cell.angle_beta   90.00
_cell.angle_gamma   90.00
#
_symmetry.space_group_name_H-M   'P 1'
#
loop_
_entity.id
_entity.type
_entity.pdbx_description
1 polymer ?
#
loop_
_entity_poly.entity_id
_entity_poly.type
_entity_poly.pdbx_seq_one_letter_code
_entity_poly.pdbx_strand_id
1 'polypeptide(L)'
;MKSLYNNLERPNNRGFLIDKINKTAGAPKGSAYCSSGIIYIGKCNKLPVTATPRALSWLRHSAIKRQYGKAITTEPVVKGDIALFNWSKNQWHVEVVTQWNIAGDKTRFRTGGFNTGSPYDPTRRKQGIFPHLRRKQDAIILNYQEFWKLNQSQIKALNHWLIHRH
;
A
#
# COMPACT_ATOMS: atom_id res chain seq x y z
N MET A 1 -12.12 6.72 19.54
CA MET A 1 -12.31 6.57 18.08
C MET A 1 -11.77 5.21 17.64
N LYS A 2 -12.57 4.35 17.00
CA LYS A 2 -12.14 3.00 16.59
C LYS A 2 -11.15 3.09 15.42
N SER A 3 -10.01 2.43 15.54
CA SER A 3 -9.01 2.29 14.47
C SER A 3 -9.65 1.72 13.20
N LEU A 4 -9.42 2.36 12.04
CA LEU A 4 -9.75 1.80 10.73
C LEU A 4 -9.08 0.44 10.50
N TYR A 5 -7.94 0.14 11.16
CA TYR A 5 -7.30 -1.19 11.07
C TYR A 5 -8.16 -2.27 11.73
N ASN A 6 -8.75 -2.03 12.90
CA ASN A 6 -9.58 -3.02 13.60
C ASN A 6 -10.83 -3.45 12.79
N ASN A 7 -11.30 -2.59 11.88
CA ASN A 7 -12.44 -2.90 11.00
C ASN A 7 -12.02 -3.51 9.66
N LEU A 8 -10.74 -3.45 9.27
CA LEU A 8 -10.20 -3.94 8.00
C LEU A 8 -9.30 -5.18 8.15
N GLU A 9 -8.85 -5.50 9.36
CA GLU A 9 -8.12 -6.73 9.72
C GLU A 9 -9.06 -7.93 9.94
N ARG A 10 -10.38 -7.69 10.02
CA ARG A 10 -11.34 -8.78 10.10
C ARG A 10 -11.50 -9.40 8.72
N PRO A 11 -11.37 -10.73 8.56
CA PRO A 11 -11.67 -11.42 7.31
C PRO A 11 -13.15 -11.23 6.98
N ASN A 12 -13.46 -10.17 6.23
CA ASN A 12 -14.81 -9.80 5.91
C ASN A 12 -15.13 -10.42 4.55
N ASN A 13 -15.79 -11.59 4.56
CA ASN A 13 -16.15 -12.36 3.37
C ASN A 13 -17.22 -11.71 2.47
N ARG A 14 -17.40 -10.38 2.52
CA ARG A 14 -18.50 -9.68 1.85
C ARG A 14 -17.95 -8.91 0.66
N GLY A 15 -18.14 -9.45 -0.55
CA GLY A 15 -17.81 -8.78 -1.82
C GLY A 15 -18.32 -7.32 -1.92
N PHE A 16 -19.39 -6.98 -1.19
CA PHE A 16 -19.89 -5.62 -1.01
C PHE A 16 -18.83 -4.61 -0.50
N LEU A 17 -17.93 -5.01 0.42
CA LEU A 17 -16.89 -4.11 0.93
C LEU A 17 -15.83 -3.84 -0.14
N ILE A 18 -15.43 -4.87 -0.91
CA ILE A 18 -14.53 -4.70 -2.05
C ILE A 18 -15.17 -3.81 -3.10
N ASP A 19 -16.45 -4.01 -3.39
CA ASP A 19 -17.18 -3.19 -4.35
C ASP A 19 -17.31 -1.74 -3.88
N LYS A 20 -17.49 -1.51 -2.57
CA LYS A 20 -17.45 -0.16 -1.99
C LYS A 20 -16.06 0.47 -2.13
N ILE A 21 -14.99 -0.28 -1.87
CA ILE A 21 -13.59 0.16 -2.03
C ILE A 21 -13.34 0.53 -3.50
N ASN A 22 -13.68 -0.37 -4.43
CA ASN A 22 -13.51 -0.17 -5.87
C ASN A 22 -14.34 1.03 -6.36
N LYS A 23 -15.61 1.13 -6.00
CA LYS A 23 -16.46 2.28 -6.33
C LYS A 23 -15.84 3.60 -5.85
N THR A 24 -15.37 3.64 -4.61
CA THR A 24 -14.72 4.83 -4.05
C THR A 24 -13.43 5.15 -4.79
N ALA A 25 -12.66 4.15 -5.19
CA ALA A 25 -11.43 4.31 -5.95
C ALA A 25 -11.64 4.63 -7.45
N GLY A 26 -12.88 4.54 -7.96
CA GLY A 26 -13.17 4.70 -9.38
C GLY A 26 -12.82 3.47 -10.23
N ALA A 27 -12.76 2.28 -9.60
CA ALA A 27 -12.51 1.00 -10.26
C ALA A 27 -13.83 0.25 -10.56
N PRO A 28 -13.89 -0.54 -11.66
CA PRO A 28 -15.02 -1.42 -11.93
C PRO A 28 -15.28 -2.43 -10.80
N LYS A 29 -16.54 -2.87 -10.68
CA LYS A 29 -16.96 -3.95 -9.77
C LYS A 29 -16.11 -5.21 -10.03
N GLY A 30 -15.71 -5.93 -8.98
CA GLY A 30 -14.89 -7.13 -9.11
C GLY A 30 -13.41 -6.91 -9.47
N SER A 31 -12.95 -5.66 -9.60
CA SER A 31 -11.52 -5.36 -9.83
C SER A 31 -10.66 -5.84 -8.65
N ALA A 32 -9.44 -6.29 -8.96
CA ALA A 32 -8.39 -6.46 -7.95
C ALA A 32 -8.18 -5.14 -7.19
N TYR A 33 -8.12 -5.21 -5.86
CA TYR A 33 -8.27 -4.02 -5.01
C TYR A 33 -7.01 -3.63 -4.23
N CYS A 34 -5.81 -4.07 -4.66
CA CYS A 34 -4.55 -3.74 -3.98
C CYS A 34 -4.32 -2.21 -3.97
N SER A 35 -4.37 -1.58 -5.14
CA SER A 35 -4.33 -0.12 -5.35
C SER A 35 -5.62 0.57 -4.89
N SER A 36 -6.79 -0.01 -5.17
CA SER A 36 -8.08 0.56 -4.77
C SER A 36 -8.20 0.73 -3.25
N GLY A 37 -7.69 -0.23 -2.47
CA GLY A 37 -7.69 -0.16 -1.01
C GLY A 37 -6.86 1.02 -0.48
N ILE A 38 -5.69 1.24 -1.06
CA ILE A 38 -4.82 2.37 -0.73
C ILE A 38 -5.55 3.68 -1.06
N ILE A 39 -6.10 3.82 -2.28
CA ILE A 39 -6.88 5.00 -2.70
C ILE A 39 -8.08 5.24 -1.78
N TYR A 40 -8.81 4.19 -1.41
CA TYR A 40 -9.95 4.25 -0.50
C TYR A 40 -9.57 4.86 0.85
N ILE A 41 -8.44 4.43 1.44
CA ILE A 41 -7.93 5.03 2.68
C ILE A 41 -7.68 6.53 2.47
N GLY A 42 -6.98 6.92 1.40
CA GLY A 42 -6.68 8.33 1.14
C GLY A 42 -7.96 9.17 1.02
N LYS A 43 -8.96 8.69 0.27
CA LYS A 43 -10.24 9.37 0.11
C LYS A 43 -11.05 9.45 1.41
N CYS A 44 -11.08 8.40 2.22
CA CYS A 44 -11.71 8.43 3.54
C CYS A 44 -11.08 9.48 4.49
N ASN A 45 -9.81 9.81 4.27
CA ASN A 45 -9.10 10.85 5.02
C ASN A 45 -9.06 12.21 4.30
N LYS A 46 -9.89 12.39 3.25
CA LYS A 46 -9.97 13.63 2.46
C LYS A 46 -8.63 14.07 1.85
N LEU A 47 -7.74 13.12 1.54
CA LEU A 47 -6.50 13.40 0.83
C LEU A 47 -6.78 13.61 -0.68
N PRO A 48 -6.04 14.51 -1.36
CA PRO A 48 -6.19 14.75 -2.80
C PRO A 48 -5.57 13.63 -3.65
N VAL A 49 -6.22 12.47 -3.68
CA VAL A 49 -5.73 11.28 -4.39
C VAL A 49 -5.82 11.46 -5.92
N THR A 50 -4.68 11.42 -6.61
CA THR A 50 -4.61 11.50 -8.08
C THR A 50 -4.26 10.18 -8.76
N ALA A 51 -3.88 9.17 -7.99
CA ALA A 51 -3.53 7.86 -8.49
C ALA A 51 -4.73 7.10 -9.08
N THR A 52 -4.52 6.40 -10.20
CA THR A 52 -5.56 5.55 -10.80
C THR A 52 -5.62 4.20 -10.06
N PRO A 53 -6.73 3.46 -10.10
CA PRO A 53 -6.81 2.16 -9.44
C PRO A 53 -5.98 1.05 -10.12
N ARG A 54 -5.12 1.35 -11.10
CA ARG A 54 -4.21 0.36 -11.73
C ARG A 54 -2.79 0.47 -11.17
N ALA A 55 -2.34 -0.55 -10.43
CA ALA A 55 -1.01 -0.60 -9.79
C ALA A 55 0.15 -0.24 -10.74
N LEU A 56 0.22 -0.84 -11.93
CA LEU A 56 1.29 -0.56 -12.90
C LEU A 56 1.36 0.93 -13.30
N SER A 57 0.23 1.64 -13.33
CA SER A 57 0.21 3.05 -13.73
C SER A 57 0.92 3.98 -12.74
N TRP A 58 1.26 3.46 -11.56
CA TRP A 58 1.96 4.21 -10.51
C TRP A 58 3.47 4.22 -10.77
N LEU A 59 3.97 3.35 -11.65
CA LEU A 59 5.36 3.37 -12.07
C LEU A 59 5.62 4.61 -12.93
N ARG A 60 6.27 5.61 -12.34
CA ARG A 60 6.79 6.80 -13.03
C ARG A 60 8.23 7.01 -12.58
N HIS A 61 9.14 7.30 -13.50
CA HIS A 61 10.57 7.43 -13.19
C HIS A 61 10.85 8.42 -12.05
N SER A 62 10.17 9.57 -12.03
CA SER A 62 10.30 10.59 -10.97
C SER A 62 9.89 10.10 -9.57
N ALA A 63 9.07 9.05 -9.49
CA ALA A 63 8.60 8.53 -8.22
C ALA A 63 9.51 7.42 -7.64
N ILE A 64 10.47 6.86 -8.40
CA ILE A 64 11.21 5.67 -7.96
C ILE A 64 12.36 6.05 -7.02
N LYS A 65 12.29 5.61 -5.76
CA LYS A 65 13.37 5.79 -4.76
C LYS A 65 14.33 4.61 -4.72
N ARG A 66 13.77 3.39 -4.83
CA ARG A 66 14.53 2.13 -4.85
C ARG A 66 13.99 1.23 -5.95
N GLN A 67 14.85 0.45 -6.58
CA GLN A 67 14.46 -0.54 -7.57
C GLN A 67 15.18 -1.85 -7.27
N TYR A 68 14.41 -2.89 -6.92
CA TYR A 68 14.92 -4.23 -6.60
C TYR A 68 16.08 -4.18 -5.58
N GLY A 69 15.87 -3.43 -4.50
CA GLY A 69 16.83 -3.23 -3.41
C GLY A 69 17.91 -2.19 -3.68
N LYS A 70 18.12 -1.75 -4.93
CA LYS A 70 19.12 -0.74 -5.28
C LYS A 70 18.59 0.68 -5.05
N ALA A 71 19.46 1.58 -4.59
CA ALA A 71 19.16 3.00 -4.50
C ALA A 71 19.16 3.65 -5.87
N ILE A 72 18.05 4.32 -6.22
CA ILE A 72 17.94 5.16 -7.42
C ILE A 72 18.10 6.64 -7.05
N THR A 73 17.64 7.02 -5.85
CA THR A 73 17.81 8.35 -5.28
C THR A 73 18.49 8.29 -3.90
N THR A 74 18.99 9.42 -3.41
CA THR A 74 19.54 9.54 -2.05
C THR A 74 18.45 9.61 -0.98
N GLU A 75 17.20 9.86 -1.36
CA GLU A 75 16.09 9.96 -0.41
C GLU A 75 15.90 8.64 0.38
N PRO A 76 15.69 8.71 1.70
CA PRO A 76 15.44 7.54 2.52
C PRO A 76 14.03 7.00 2.25
N VAL A 77 13.87 5.67 2.24
CA VAL A 77 12.52 5.07 2.23
C VAL A 77 11.86 5.30 3.59
N VAL A 78 10.63 5.81 3.57
CA VAL A 78 9.87 6.17 4.78
C VAL A 78 8.57 5.39 4.85
N LYS A 79 7.99 5.36 6.05
CA LYS A 79 6.65 4.84 6.26
C LYS A 79 5.68 5.63 5.36
N GLY A 80 4.81 4.92 4.64
CA GLY A 80 3.87 5.53 3.69
C GLY A 80 4.27 5.42 2.24
N ASP A 81 5.57 5.27 1.93
CA ASP A 81 6.05 4.95 0.57
C ASP A 81 5.33 3.71 0.03
N ILE A 82 5.23 3.60 -1.29
CA ILE A 82 4.53 2.48 -1.93
C ILE A 82 5.55 1.43 -2.37
N ALA A 83 5.36 0.19 -1.95
CA ALA A 83 6.08 -0.95 -2.48
C ALA A 83 5.29 -1.56 -3.63
N LEU A 84 5.88 -1.55 -4.83
CA LEU A 84 5.34 -2.15 -6.04
C LEU A 84 6.08 -3.46 -6.32
N PHE A 85 5.31 -4.52 -6.61
CA PHE A 85 5.81 -5.86 -6.91
C PHE A 85 5.29 -6.32 -8.26
N ASN A 86 6.09 -7.16 -8.92
CA ASN A 86 5.68 -7.89 -10.12
C ASN A 86 5.71 -9.39 -9.80
N TRP A 87 4.56 -9.96 -9.41
CA TRP A 87 4.49 -11.33 -8.87
C TRP A 87 4.52 -12.42 -9.94
N SER A 88 4.05 -12.12 -11.15
CA SER A 88 4.16 -12.96 -12.34
C SER A 88 3.91 -12.08 -13.57
N LYS A 89 4.25 -12.51 -14.79
CA LYS A 89 4.17 -11.69 -16.03
C LYS A 89 2.93 -10.77 -16.06
N ASN A 90 3.14 -9.48 -15.79
CA ASN A 90 2.15 -8.39 -15.74
C ASN A 90 1.14 -8.39 -14.57
N GLN A 91 1.34 -9.18 -13.53
CA GLN A 91 0.60 -9.12 -12.28
C GLN A 91 1.30 -8.19 -11.29
N TRP A 92 0.94 -6.91 -11.42
CA TRP A 92 1.44 -5.84 -10.56
C TRP A 92 0.64 -5.74 -9.28
N HIS A 93 1.34 -5.61 -8.16
CA HIS A 93 0.76 -5.52 -6.83
C HIS A 93 1.37 -4.35 -6.06
N VAL A 94 0.56 -3.66 -5.26
CA VAL A 94 1.03 -2.55 -4.40
C VAL A 94 0.70 -2.79 -2.94
N GLU A 95 1.65 -2.42 -2.09
CA GLU A 95 1.50 -2.38 -0.64
C GLU A 95 2.08 -1.07 -0.09
N VAL A 96 1.67 -0.69 1.10
CA VAL A 96 2.22 0.49 1.80
C VAL A 96 3.39 0.06 2.67
N VAL A 97 4.54 0.73 2.57
CA VAL A 97 5.68 0.52 3.45
C VAL A 97 5.32 0.93 4.87
N THR A 98 5.44 0.01 5.82
CA THR A 98 5.18 0.26 7.25
C THR A 98 6.47 0.40 8.05
N GLN A 99 7.54 -0.27 7.62
CA GLN A 99 8.87 -0.19 8.22
C GLN A 99 9.95 -0.64 7.22
N TRP A 100 10.88 0.24 6.83
CA TRP A 100 11.94 -0.09 5.88
C TRP A 100 13.14 -0.81 6.50
N ASN A 101 13.56 -0.34 7.69
CA ASN A 101 14.71 -0.88 8.41
C ASN A 101 14.23 -1.76 9.56
N ILE A 102 14.59 -3.04 9.52
CA ILE A 102 14.30 -4.02 10.56
C ILE A 102 15.62 -4.30 11.30
N ALA A 103 15.60 -4.21 12.63
CA ALA A 103 16.76 -4.54 13.44
C ALA A 103 17.18 -5.99 13.20
N GLY A 104 18.47 -6.23 12.94
CA GLY A 104 18.99 -7.57 12.64
C GLY A 104 18.70 -8.09 11.23
N ASP A 105 17.97 -7.36 10.38
CA ASP A 105 17.67 -7.80 9.01
C ASP A 105 17.73 -6.66 7.99
N LYS A 106 18.84 -6.61 7.26
CA LYS A 106 19.08 -5.60 6.22
C LYS A 106 18.39 -5.93 4.90
N THR A 107 17.93 -7.17 4.70
CA THR A 107 17.41 -7.69 3.42
C THR A 107 15.90 -7.61 3.30
N ARG A 108 15.19 -7.53 4.42
CA ARG A 108 13.72 -7.50 4.46
C ARG A 108 13.18 -6.18 5.01
N PHE A 109 11.89 -5.94 4.76
CA PHE A 109 11.13 -4.78 5.21
C PHE A 109 9.66 -5.16 5.43
N ARG A 110 8.91 -4.34 6.19
CA ARG A 110 7.49 -4.58 6.47
C ARG A 110 6.59 -3.69 5.62
N THR A 111 5.46 -4.27 5.23
CA THR A 111 4.41 -3.61 4.46
C THR A 111 3.03 -3.93 5.02
N GLY A 112 2.02 -3.18 4.59
CA GLY A 112 0.60 -3.49 4.75
C GLY A 112 -0.05 -3.54 3.36
N GLY A 113 -0.66 -4.67 3.01
CA GLY A 113 -1.19 -4.92 1.67
C GLY A 113 -2.68 -5.27 1.66
N PHE A 114 -3.42 -4.72 0.69
CA PHE A 114 -4.78 -5.14 0.35
C PHE A 114 -4.74 -6.22 -0.73
N ASN A 115 -5.76 -7.09 -0.80
CA ASN A 115 -5.84 -8.10 -1.85
C ASN A 115 -4.61 -9.02 -1.89
N THR A 116 -4.18 -9.45 -0.70
CA THR A 116 -3.04 -10.33 -0.47
C THR A 116 -3.48 -11.57 0.29
N GLY A 117 -2.75 -12.68 0.14
CA GLY A 117 -2.99 -13.88 0.96
C GLY A 117 -2.80 -13.54 2.43
N SER A 118 -3.70 -14.00 3.30
CA SER A 118 -3.53 -13.81 4.75
C SER A 118 -2.34 -14.66 5.23
N PRO A 119 -1.36 -14.08 5.96
CA PRO A 119 -0.25 -14.87 6.51
C PRO A 119 -0.72 -15.86 7.57
N TYR A 120 -1.93 -15.68 8.11
CA TYR A 120 -2.53 -16.53 9.14
C TYR A 120 -3.37 -17.69 8.59
N ASP A 121 -3.54 -17.77 7.26
CA ASP A 121 -4.28 -18.86 6.60
C ASP A 121 -3.96 -18.85 5.10
N PRO A 122 -2.91 -19.57 4.67
CA PRO A 122 -2.46 -19.58 3.28
C PRO A 122 -3.43 -20.32 2.35
N THR A 123 -4.38 -21.08 2.89
CA THR A 123 -5.30 -21.91 2.10
C THR A 123 -6.52 -21.15 1.60
N ARG A 124 -6.79 -19.95 2.14
CA ARG A 124 -7.94 -19.12 1.77
C ARG A 124 -7.50 -17.69 1.47
N ARG A 125 -7.84 -17.18 0.28
CA ARG A 125 -7.72 -15.74 -0.02
C ARG A 125 -8.66 -14.97 0.91
N LYS A 126 -8.13 -14.42 2.00
CA LYS A 126 -8.90 -13.58 2.93
C LYS A 126 -8.92 -12.15 2.43
N GLN A 127 -10.07 -11.49 2.57
CA GLN A 127 -10.23 -10.07 2.25
C GLN A 127 -9.80 -9.25 3.47
N GLY A 128 -8.99 -8.20 3.27
CA GLY A 128 -8.52 -7.36 4.36
C GLY A 128 -7.21 -6.62 4.05
N ILE A 129 -6.70 -5.90 5.05
CA ILE A 129 -5.31 -5.39 5.08
C ILE A 129 -4.49 -6.35 5.94
N PHE A 130 -3.40 -6.87 5.39
CA PHE A 130 -2.52 -7.76 6.13
C PHE A 130 -1.10 -7.21 6.20
N PRO A 131 -0.42 -7.34 7.36
CA PRO A 131 0.99 -7.03 7.45
C PRO A 131 1.81 -8.12 6.76
N HIS A 132 2.85 -7.72 6.03
CA HIS A 132 3.76 -8.64 5.34
C HIS A 132 5.21 -8.32 5.66
N LEU A 133 6.03 -9.37 5.61
CA LEU A 133 7.49 -9.26 5.59
C LEU A 133 7.95 -9.56 4.17
N ARG A 134 8.58 -8.58 3.52
CA ARG A 134 8.96 -8.62 2.10
C ARG A 134 10.46 -8.50 1.94
N ARG A 135 11.04 -9.08 0.88
CA ARG A 135 12.46 -8.89 0.55
C ARG A 135 12.62 -7.61 -0.25
N LYS A 136 13.64 -6.82 0.08
CA LYS A 136 13.93 -5.54 -0.62
C LYS A 136 14.22 -5.75 -2.10
N GLN A 137 14.82 -6.88 -2.46
CA GLN A 137 15.15 -7.23 -3.85
C GLN A 137 13.92 -7.48 -4.73
N ASP A 138 12.75 -7.77 -4.14
CA ASP A 138 11.52 -8.06 -4.91
C ASP A 138 10.68 -6.80 -5.17
N ALA A 139 11.07 -5.65 -4.61
CA ALA A 139 10.25 -4.44 -4.57
C ALA A 139 10.86 -3.28 -5.35
N ILE A 140 10.00 -2.54 -6.03
CA ILE A 140 10.25 -1.16 -6.47
C ILE A 140 9.58 -0.25 -5.44
N ILE A 141 10.34 0.69 -4.86
CA ILE A 141 9.81 1.63 -3.87
C ILE A 141 9.55 2.96 -4.54
N LEU A 142 8.30 3.40 -4.44
CA LEU A 142 7.80 4.64 -5.02
C LEU A 142 7.55 5.67 -3.91
N ASN A 143 7.93 6.92 -4.15
CA ASN A 143 7.62 8.05 -3.29
C ASN A 143 6.10 8.24 -3.25
N TYR A 144 5.50 8.10 -2.06
CA TYR A 144 4.06 8.24 -1.92
C TYR A 144 3.56 9.63 -2.36
N GLN A 145 4.35 10.68 -2.12
CA GLN A 145 3.93 12.08 -2.31
C GLN A 145 3.53 12.38 -3.75
N GLU A 146 4.18 11.74 -4.73
CA GLU A 146 3.86 11.86 -6.16
C GLU A 146 2.44 11.38 -6.50
N PHE A 147 1.87 10.47 -5.71
CA PHE A 147 0.51 9.92 -5.94
C PHE A 147 -0.58 10.75 -5.30
N TRP A 148 -0.24 11.44 -4.21
CA TRP A 148 -1.18 12.16 -3.37
C TRP A 148 -1.10 13.68 -3.54
N LYS A 149 -0.07 14.24 -4.19
CA LYS A 149 0.19 15.69 -4.31
C LYS A 149 -0.03 16.43 -2.97
N LEU A 150 0.41 15.83 -1.87
CA LEU A 150 0.13 16.35 -0.54
C LEU A 150 0.92 17.62 -0.31
N ASN A 151 0.28 18.65 0.22
CA ASN A 151 0.99 19.74 0.84
C ASN A 151 1.55 19.31 2.23
N GLN A 152 2.43 20.11 2.81
CA GLN A 152 3.11 19.78 4.07
C GLN A 152 2.15 19.45 5.24
N SER A 153 1.01 20.15 5.32
CA SER A 153 0.00 19.89 6.36
C SER A 153 -0.63 18.50 6.22
N GLN A 154 -0.86 18.07 4.97
CA GLN A 154 -1.44 16.76 4.67
C GLN A 154 -0.41 15.64 4.78
N ILE A 155 0.87 15.92 4.48
CA ILE A 155 1.99 15.02 4.78
C ILE A 155 2.04 14.74 6.28
N LYS A 156 1.92 15.77 7.12
CA LYS A 156 1.90 15.63 8.58
C LYS A 156 0.70 14.79 9.05
N ALA A 157 -0.49 15.00 8.47
CA ALA A 157 -1.67 14.20 8.78
C ALA A 157 -1.51 12.71 8.38
N LEU A 158 -0.94 12.44 7.21
CA LEU A 158 -0.66 11.07 6.76
C LEU A 158 0.42 10.40 7.63
N ASN A 159 1.51 11.11 7.94
CA ASN A 159 2.58 10.59 8.80
C ASN A 159 2.08 10.34 10.23
N HIS A 160 1.28 11.25 10.79
CA HIS A 160 0.63 11.03 12.08
C HIS A 160 -0.27 9.79 12.07
N TRP A 161 -1.05 9.60 10.99
CA TRP A 161 -1.88 8.39 10.82
C TRP A 161 -1.06 7.11 10.70
N LEU A 162 0.02 7.16 9.92
CA LEU A 162 0.92 6.03 9.74
C LEU A 162 1.59 5.69 11.08
N ILE A 163 2.11 6.68 11.82
CA ILE A 163 2.92 6.48 13.03
C ILE A 163 2.06 6.14 14.27
N HIS A 164 0.90 6.76 14.47
CA HIS A 164 0.12 6.66 15.72
C HIS A 164 -1.10 5.75 15.63
N ARG A 165 -0.86 4.46 15.38
CA ARG A 165 -1.80 3.39 15.76
C ARG A 165 -1.04 2.24 16.41
N HIS A 166 -0.76 2.43 17.69
CA HIS A 166 -0.66 1.36 18.67
C HIS A 166 -2.03 1.24 19.35
#